data_AF-A0A947IE72-F1
#
_entry.id   AF-A0A947IE72-F1
#
_cell.length_a   1.000
_cell.length_b   1.000
_cell.length_c   1.000
_cell.angle_alpha   90.00
_cell.angle_beta   90.00
_cell.angle_gamma   90.00
#
_symmetry.space_group_name_H-M   'P 1'
#
loop_
_entity.id
_entity.type
_entity.pdbx_description
1 polymer ?
#
loop_
_entity_poly.entity_id
_entity_poly.type
_entity_poly.pdbx_seq_one_letter_code
_entity_poly.pdbx_strand_id
1 'polypeptide(L)'
;MSHARGDRRGIGVGRDAPGFIDAASLEEVAIYLWQGRKSLYRWSKDTAHIVTIMLLHDDVKVSPAPQETIRAVSSTESLESLLVSSLSPSIHIVAPSHDVRRECLRKSLKWAGENPNKVRDALVSVENSDDFEEWRESDLQLSWGAHAKRHGGLFEEEYIPIISSVIGCSEANLRSLLKKSRRSNEVARLLRATQSTECGEMYRAYLASALLRGVYHHYYAQGEGLRVFHHPFRMYGSLPKLRTNDRVEDKRTNTEVAFASILLNSSLQERTAARRVSLWAESLGASRECLRSSPGLLADCPTPDAAIDSAVAAARRWNIRTHSKGIDLAADILAQIVVTGALAFTVGPFWASAGGVVWGIANQRANVAGRVVRAVANREARLRGFALPPGRIIQ
;
A
#
# COMPACT_ATOMS: atom_id res chain seq x y z
N MET A 1 26.43 2.33 46.88
CA MET A 1 26.13 3.53 46.08
C MET A 1 27.29 3.77 45.12
N SER A 2 27.12 3.41 43.85
CA SER A 2 28.07 3.69 42.77
C SER A 2 27.28 3.65 41.47
N HIS A 3 27.26 4.79 40.77
CA HIS A 3 26.60 4.99 39.49
C HIS A 3 27.32 4.22 38.38
N ALA A 4 26.72 3.12 37.91
CA ALA A 4 27.06 2.58 36.60
C ALA A 4 26.22 3.30 35.53
N ARG A 5 26.82 4.30 34.88
CA ARG A 5 26.32 4.88 33.63
C ARG A 5 26.34 3.79 32.57
N GLY A 6 25.18 3.18 32.32
CA GLY A 6 24.95 2.32 31.18
C GLY A 6 24.92 3.16 29.90
N ASP A 7 26.04 3.17 29.20
CA ASP A 7 26.23 3.75 27.87
C ASP A 7 25.30 3.04 26.88
N ARG A 8 24.06 3.54 26.73
CA ARG A 8 23.11 3.11 25.70
C ARG A 8 23.49 3.75 24.37
N ARG A 9 24.61 3.34 23.79
CA ARG A 9 24.86 3.54 22.36
C ARG A 9 24.12 2.44 21.60
N GLY A 10 22.84 2.69 21.34
CA GLY A 10 22.12 1.98 20.30
C GLY A 10 22.82 2.27 18.98
N ILE A 11 23.55 1.30 18.45
CA ILE A 11 24.10 1.34 17.10
C ILE A 11 22.90 1.11 16.17
N GLY A 12 22.17 2.19 15.89
CA GLY A 12 21.14 2.19 14.88
C GLY A 12 21.80 2.17 13.51
N VAL A 13 21.41 1.22 12.66
CA VAL A 13 21.55 1.45 11.22
C VAL A 13 20.64 2.63 10.91
N GLY A 14 21.22 3.76 10.51
CA GLY A 14 20.49 4.98 10.20
C GLY A 14 19.43 4.74 9.13
N ARG A 15 18.50 5.68 8.98
CA ARG A 15 17.58 5.76 7.82
C ARG A 15 18.35 5.84 6.48
N ASP A 16 19.68 5.89 6.51
CA ASP A 16 20.59 6.14 5.40
C ASP A 16 20.80 4.93 4.46
N ALA A 17 20.43 3.71 4.87
CA ALA A 17 20.55 2.54 3.98
C ALA A 17 19.35 2.46 3.02
N PRO A 18 19.55 2.33 1.69
CA PRO A 18 18.45 2.17 0.75
C PRO A 18 17.59 0.95 1.09
N GLY A 19 16.28 1.13 1.08
CA GLY A 19 15.30 0.09 1.39
C GLY A 19 14.57 -0.42 0.16
N PHE A 20 14.00 -1.61 0.27
CA PHE A 20 12.97 -2.07 -0.65
C PHE A 20 11.72 -2.56 0.08
N ILE A 21 10.59 -2.39 -0.59
CA ILE A 21 9.28 -2.89 -0.15
C ILE A 21 8.98 -4.16 -0.92
N ASP A 22 8.57 -5.19 -0.17
CA ASP A 22 8.03 -6.42 -0.74
C ASP A 22 6.79 -6.13 -1.61
N ALA A 23 6.73 -6.73 -2.79
CA ALA A 23 5.63 -6.52 -3.74
C ALA A 23 4.24 -6.80 -3.11
N ALA A 24 4.16 -7.80 -2.21
CA ALA A 24 2.93 -8.09 -1.48
C ALA A 24 2.50 -6.92 -0.57
N SER A 25 3.44 -6.20 0.04
CA SER A 25 3.14 -4.99 0.83
C SER A 25 2.63 -3.84 -0.02
N LEU A 26 3.13 -3.72 -1.25
CA LEU A 26 2.66 -2.70 -2.17
C LEU A 26 1.27 -3.02 -2.72
N GLU A 27 1.02 -4.29 -3.03
CA GLU A 27 -0.29 -4.80 -3.43
C GLU A 27 -1.34 -4.56 -2.34
N GLU A 28 -0.94 -4.73 -1.08
CA GLU A 28 -1.80 -4.48 0.08
C GLU A 28 -2.25 -3.00 0.19
N VAL A 29 -1.39 -2.04 -0.13
CA VAL A 29 -1.78 -0.62 -0.23
C VAL A 29 -2.84 -0.43 -1.31
N ALA A 30 -2.70 -1.13 -2.44
CA ALA A 30 -3.66 -1.03 -3.52
C ALA A 30 -5.01 -1.66 -3.14
N ILE A 31 -5.00 -2.78 -2.41
CA ILE A 31 -6.20 -3.41 -1.82
C ILE A 31 -6.89 -2.44 -0.86
N TYR A 32 -6.13 -1.84 0.07
CA TYR A 32 -6.63 -0.85 1.02
C TYR A 32 -7.38 0.29 0.30
N LEU A 33 -6.77 0.87 -0.73
CA LEU A 33 -7.34 1.98 -1.49
C LEU A 33 -8.53 1.50 -2.35
N TRP A 34 -8.50 0.28 -2.88
CA TRP A 34 -9.59 -0.30 -3.66
C TRP A 34 -10.85 -0.51 -2.83
N GLN A 35 -10.72 -1.19 -1.70
CA GLN A 35 -11.85 -1.50 -0.80
C GLN A 35 -12.43 -0.23 -0.17
N GLY A 36 -11.58 0.77 0.09
CA GLY A 36 -12.00 2.07 0.59
C GLY A 36 -12.37 2.05 2.06
N ARG A 37 -13.57 2.54 2.38
CA ARG A 37 -14.09 2.56 3.75
C ARG A 37 -14.84 1.30 4.18
N LYS A 38 -14.85 0.25 3.35
CA LYS A 38 -15.40 -1.06 3.73
C LYS A 38 -14.53 -1.67 4.84
N SER A 39 -14.99 -2.77 5.48
CA SER A 39 -14.18 -3.47 6.48
C SER A 39 -12.77 -3.71 5.93
N LEU A 40 -11.78 -3.28 6.69
CA LEU A 40 -10.37 -3.41 6.38
C LEU A 40 -9.76 -4.18 7.55
N TYR A 41 -9.18 -5.33 7.27
CA TYR A 41 -8.43 -6.13 8.22
C TYR A 41 -7.14 -5.40 8.63
N ARG A 42 -6.55 -5.80 9.76
CA ARG A 42 -5.43 -5.09 10.38
C ARG A 42 -4.19 -5.11 9.49
N TRP A 43 -3.85 -6.24 8.85
CA TRP A 43 -2.68 -6.30 7.96
C TRP A 43 -2.76 -5.26 6.85
N SER A 44 -3.94 -5.03 6.27
CA SER A 44 -4.14 -4.02 5.24
C SER A 44 -3.85 -2.62 5.74
N LYS A 45 -4.41 -2.27 6.90
CA LYS A 45 -4.22 -0.96 7.53
C LYS A 45 -2.77 -0.73 7.90
N ASP A 46 -2.15 -1.66 8.62
CA ASP A 46 -0.80 -1.51 9.14
C ASP A 46 0.21 -1.42 7.99
N THR A 47 0.05 -2.28 6.98
CA THR A 47 0.90 -2.28 5.79
C THR A 47 0.75 -0.98 5.01
N ALA A 48 -0.47 -0.50 4.80
CA ALA A 48 -0.71 0.76 4.10
C ALA A 48 -0.05 1.96 4.80
N HIS A 49 -0.11 2.01 6.14
CA HIS A 49 0.55 3.07 6.92
C HIS A 49 2.06 2.98 6.80
N ILE A 50 2.64 1.80 7.03
CA ILE A 50 4.11 1.63 7.01
C ILE A 50 4.65 1.95 5.61
N VAL A 51 4.04 1.40 4.57
CA VAL A 51 4.45 1.68 3.19
C VAL A 51 4.32 3.17 2.87
N THR A 52 3.25 3.84 3.31
CA THR A 52 3.10 5.29 3.12
C THR A 52 4.22 6.07 3.82
N ILE A 53 4.59 5.72 5.05
CA ILE A 53 5.69 6.36 5.79
C ILE A 53 7.02 6.11 5.09
N MET A 54 7.32 4.87 4.70
CA MET A 54 8.54 4.54 3.97
C MET A 54 8.65 5.34 2.68
N LEU A 55 7.57 5.41 1.91
CA LEU A 55 7.49 6.20 0.68
C LEU A 55 7.40 7.71 0.92
N LEU A 56 7.32 8.22 2.16
CA LEU A 56 7.49 9.65 2.43
C LEU A 56 8.96 10.04 2.55
N HIS A 57 9.80 9.13 3.03
CA HIS A 57 11.21 9.43 3.37
C HIS A 57 12.21 8.89 2.36
N ASP A 58 11.97 7.68 1.86
CA ASP A 58 12.99 6.92 1.13
C ASP A 58 12.64 6.86 -0.36
N ASP A 59 13.64 6.85 -1.25
CA ASP A 59 13.45 6.39 -2.63
C ASP A 59 13.47 4.85 -2.59
N VAL A 60 12.28 4.26 -2.51
CA VAL A 60 12.15 2.83 -2.20
C VAL A 60 12.13 2.00 -3.49
N LYS A 61 12.89 0.91 -3.49
CA LYS A 61 12.85 -0.08 -4.56
C LYS A 61 11.70 -1.08 -4.30
N VAL A 62 11.11 -1.64 -5.36
CA VAL A 62 10.18 -2.78 -5.19
C VAL A 62 10.96 -4.07 -5.31
N SER A 63 10.67 -5.04 -4.43
CA SER A 63 11.35 -6.32 -4.39
C SER A 63 11.26 -7.06 -5.73
N PRO A 64 12.36 -7.63 -6.24
CA PRO A 64 12.31 -8.40 -7.46
C PRO A 64 11.68 -9.77 -7.27
N ALA A 65 10.99 -10.27 -8.30
CA ALA A 65 10.54 -11.65 -8.33
C ALA A 65 11.73 -12.65 -8.39
N PRO A 66 11.60 -13.86 -7.82
CA PRO A 66 12.61 -14.91 -8.01
C PRO A 66 12.77 -15.32 -9.47
N GLN A 67 11.69 -15.29 -10.25
CA GLN A 67 11.69 -15.60 -11.67
C GLN A 67 11.85 -14.34 -12.52
N GLU A 68 12.38 -14.49 -13.74
CA GLU A 68 12.38 -13.40 -14.72
C GLU A 68 10.93 -12.99 -14.99
N THR A 69 10.61 -11.73 -14.71
CA THR A 69 9.26 -11.21 -14.89
C THR A 69 8.91 -11.32 -16.37
N ILE A 70 8.04 -12.28 -16.71
CA ILE A 70 7.78 -12.68 -18.10
C ILE A 70 7.12 -11.54 -18.90
N ARG A 71 6.52 -10.56 -18.21
CA ARG A 71 5.93 -9.37 -18.83
C ARG A 71 6.19 -8.16 -17.95
N ALA A 72 6.83 -7.13 -18.52
CA ALA A 72 6.62 -5.77 -18.06
C ALA A 72 5.10 -5.56 -18.05
N VAL A 73 4.54 -5.15 -16.90
CA VAL A 73 3.10 -4.97 -16.74
C VAL A 73 2.70 -3.77 -17.61
N SER A 74 2.45 -4.03 -18.89
CA SER A 74 1.92 -3.05 -19.85
C SER A 74 0.40 -2.99 -19.79
N SER A 75 -0.24 -3.78 -18.92
CA SER A 75 -1.68 -3.72 -18.72
C SER A 75 -2.01 -2.78 -17.56
N THR A 76 -2.55 -1.61 -17.92
CA THR A 76 -3.25 -0.64 -17.05
C THR A 76 -4.43 -1.25 -16.25
N GLU A 77 -4.68 -2.56 -16.39
CA GLU A 77 -5.80 -3.29 -15.79
C GLU A 77 -5.55 -3.77 -14.36
N SER A 78 -4.29 -3.80 -13.89
CA SER A 78 -4.00 -4.25 -12.52
C SER A 78 -3.83 -3.08 -11.56
N LEU A 79 -4.30 -3.27 -10.33
CA LEU A 79 -4.18 -2.31 -9.22
C LEU A 79 -2.73 -1.90 -8.95
N GLU A 80 -1.82 -2.86 -9.01
CA GLU A 80 -0.39 -2.60 -8.88
C GLU A 80 0.17 -1.80 -10.05
N SER A 81 -0.26 -2.07 -11.30
CA SER A 81 0.16 -1.26 -12.45
C SER A 81 -0.24 0.19 -12.27
N LEU A 82 -1.45 0.45 -11.77
CA LEU A 82 -1.92 1.81 -11.49
C LEU A 82 -1.08 2.46 -10.39
N LEU A 83 -0.77 1.71 -9.34
CA LEU A 83 0.03 2.20 -8.23
C LEU A 83 1.46 2.51 -8.67
N VAL A 84 2.13 1.57 -9.36
CA VAL A 84 3.48 1.74 -9.92
C VAL A 84 3.52 2.90 -10.92
N SER A 85 2.53 3.03 -11.82
CA SER A 85 2.50 4.16 -12.76
C SER A 85 2.32 5.49 -12.05
N SER A 86 1.48 5.53 -11.01
CA SER A 86 1.23 6.75 -10.23
C SER A 86 2.44 7.13 -9.36
N LEU A 87 3.28 6.16 -8.99
CA LEU A 87 4.50 6.35 -8.21
C LEU A 87 5.78 6.33 -9.06
N SER A 88 5.69 6.35 -10.39
CA SER A 88 6.83 6.17 -11.29
C SER A 88 8.05 7.08 -11.03
N PRO A 89 7.94 8.30 -10.45
CA PRO A 89 9.12 9.08 -10.06
C PRO A 89 9.77 8.64 -8.73
N SER A 90 9.03 7.91 -7.88
CA SER A 90 9.43 7.58 -6.49
C SER A 90 9.67 6.08 -6.24
N ILE A 91 9.28 5.21 -7.18
CA ILE A 91 9.53 3.77 -7.12
C ILE A 91 10.40 3.33 -8.29
N HIS A 92 11.48 2.63 -7.96
CA HIS A 92 12.33 1.96 -8.95
C HIS A 92 12.13 0.44 -8.84
N ILE A 93 11.60 -0.17 -9.89
CA ILE A 93 11.62 -1.64 -10.04
C ILE A 93 13.04 -2.02 -10.47
N VAL A 94 13.82 -2.56 -9.55
CA VAL A 94 15.19 -3.01 -9.85
C VAL A 94 15.15 -4.52 -10.11
N ALA A 95 15.46 -4.90 -11.36
CA ALA A 95 15.69 -6.30 -11.69
C ALA A 95 17.13 -6.69 -11.30
N PRO A 96 17.34 -7.68 -10.42
CA PRO A 96 18.67 -8.16 -10.09
C PRO A 96 19.30 -8.80 -11.31
N SER A 97 20.63 -8.78 -11.35
CA SER A 97 21.37 -9.54 -12.35
C SER A 97 21.01 -11.03 -12.25
N HIS A 98 21.18 -11.74 -13.37
CA HIS A 98 20.88 -13.17 -13.44
C HIS A 98 21.62 -13.96 -12.34
N ASP A 99 22.87 -13.61 -12.06
CA ASP A 99 23.70 -14.31 -11.06
C ASP A 99 23.23 -14.04 -9.63
N VAL A 100 22.87 -12.79 -9.29
CA VAL A 100 22.34 -12.44 -7.97
C VAL A 100 21.02 -13.18 -7.71
N ARG A 101 20.14 -13.23 -8.72
CA ARG A 101 18.88 -13.98 -8.67
C ARG A 101 19.12 -15.46 -8.43
N ARG A 102 19.99 -16.09 -9.23
CA ARG A 102 20.33 -17.52 -9.10
C ARG A 102 20.89 -17.83 -7.72
N GLU A 103 21.77 -16.99 -7.20
CA GLU A 103 22.38 -17.20 -5.89
C GLU A 103 21.37 -17.03 -4.74
N CYS A 104 20.51 -16.02 -4.81
CA CYS A 104 19.45 -15.83 -3.80
C CYS A 104 18.45 -17.00 -3.80
N LEU A 105 18.07 -17.49 -4.97
CA LEU A 105 17.20 -18.66 -5.12
C LEU A 105 17.87 -19.94 -4.58
N ARG A 106 19.15 -20.14 -4.86
CA ARG A 106 19.93 -21.27 -4.32
C ARG A 106 19.97 -21.22 -2.79
N LYS A 107 20.21 -20.04 -2.21
CA LYS A 107 20.22 -19.84 -0.75
C LYS A 107 18.84 -20.07 -0.12
N SER A 108 17.76 -19.56 -0.73
CA SER A 108 16.40 -19.76 -0.21
C SER A 108 15.98 -21.23 -0.27
N LEU A 109 16.27 -21.93 -1.36
CA LEU A 109 16.02 -23.37 -1.50
C LEU A 109 16.80 -24.19 -0.47
N LYS A 110 18.09 -23.90 -0.30
CA LYS A 110 18.93 -24.58 0.70
C LYS A 110 18.36 -24.39 2.10
N TRP A 111 18.07 -23.14 2.48
CA TRP A 111 17.50 -22.83 3.78
C TRP A 111 16.16 -23.56 4.00
N ALA A 112 15.29 -23.57 3.00
CA ALA A 112 13.98 -24.20 3.10
C ALA A 112 14.09 -25.73 3.24
N GLY A 113 15.02 -26.36 2.52
CA GLY A 113 15.32 -27.79 2.64
C GLY A 113 15.90 -28.17 4.01
N GLU A 114 16.67 -27.28 4.64
CA GLU A 114 17.19 -27.45 6.00
C GLU A 114 16.16 -27.13 7.09
N ASN A 115 15.08 -26.41 6.76
CA ASN A 115 14.09 -25.91 7.72
C ASN A 115 12.62 -26.15 7.30
N PRO A 116 12.22 -27.36 6.83
CA PRO A 116 10.88 -27.59 6.30
C PRO A 116 9.78 -27.38 7.35
N ASN A 117 10.05 -27.73 8.61
CA ASN A 117 9.10 -27.51 9.71
C ASN A 117 8.86 -26.01 9.97
N LYS A 118 9.87 -25.14 9.82
CA LYS A 118 9.66 -23.69 9.99
C LYS A 118 8.73 -23.11 8.93
N VAL A 119 8.82 -23.61 7.69
CA VAL A 119 7.91 -23.20 6.61
C VAL A 119 6.49 -23.70 6.89
N ARG A 120 6.35 -24.94 7.37
CA ARG A 120 5.05 -25.50 7.77
C ARG A 120 4.43 -24.75 8.93
N ASP A 121 5.19 -24.49 9.99
CA ASP A 121 4.72 -23.78 11.17
C ASP A 121 4.31 -22.35 10.83
N ALA A 122 5.07 -21.68 9.96
CA ALA A 122 4.73 -20.36 9.44
C ALA A 122 3.43 -20.38 8.62
N LEU A 123 3.25 -21.37 7.74
CA LEU A 123 2.03 -21.55 6.97
C LEU A 123 0.81 -21.69 7.89
N VAL A 124 0.89 -22.60 8.88
CA VAL A 124 -0.17 -22.82 9.87
C VAL A 124 -0.43 -21.57 10.70
N SER A 125 0.62 -20.84 11.09
CA SER A 125 0.47 -19.62 11.88
C SER A 125 -0.22 -18.50 11.10
N VAL A 126 0.05 -18.39 9.79
CA VAL A 126 -0.67 -17.46 8.90
C VAL A 126 -2.12 -17.88 8.78
N GLU A 127 -2.39 -19.16 8.50
CA GLU A 127 -3.75 -19.72 8.36
C GLU A 127 -4.60 -19.52 9.63
N ASN A 128 -3.99 -19.56 10.81
CA ASN A 128 -4.67 -19.40 12.10
C ASN A 128 -4.73 -17.95 12.61
N SER A 129 -4.27 -16.97 11.84
CA SER A 129 -4.28 -15.57 12.27
C SER A 129 -5.66 -14.93 12.08
N ASP A 130 -6.03 -13.99 12.97
CA ASP A 130 -7.33 -13.30 12.94
C ASP A 130 -7.59 -12.55 11.61
N ASP A 131 -6.52 -12.12 10.93
CA ASP A 131 -6.58 -11.35 9.69
C ASP A 131 -6.70 -12.25 8.43
N PHE A 132 -6.52 -13.56 8.58
CA PHE A 132 -6.27 -14.46 7.45
C PHE A 132 -7.43 -14.58 6.48
N GLU A 133 -8.66 -14.82 6.96
CA GLU A 133 -9.80 -15.06 6.06
C GLU A 133 -10.19 -13.80 5.27
N GLU A 134 -10.18 -12.63 5.92
CA GLU A 134 -10.43 -11.35 5.24
C GLU A 134 -9.33 -11.03 4.22
N TRP A 135 -8.06 -11.28 4.58
CA TRP A 135 -6.93 -11.16 3.66
C TRP A 135 -7.05 -12.11 2.48
N ARG A 136 -7.32 -13.39 2.74
CA ARG A 136 -7.51 -14.45 1.74
C ARG A 136 -8.59 -14.10 0.74
N GLU A 137 -9.77 -13.67 1.21
CA GLU A 137 -10.87 -13.28 0.33
C GLU A 137 -10.45 -12.11 -0.57
N SER A 138 -9.80 -11.11 0.02
CA SER A 138 -9.32 -9.92 -0.69
C SER A 138 -8.27 -10.28 -1.75
N ASP A 139 -7.29 -11.12 -1.40
CA ASP A 139 -6.20 -11.54 -2.27
C ASP A 139 -6.69 -12.40 -3.44
N LEU A 140 -7.62 -13.33 -3.17
CA LEU A 140 -8.27 -14.13 -4.21
C LEU A 140 -9.01 -13.24 -5.22
N GLN A 141 -9.77 -12.26 -4.74
CA GLN A 141 -10.60 -11.40 -5.60
C GLN A 141 -9.78 -10.37 -6.38
N LEU A 142 -8.73 -9.81 -5.77
CA LEU A 142 -8.07 -8.60 -6.28
C LEU A 142 -6.65 -8.84 -6.83
N SER A 143 -5.94 -9.84 -6.30
CA SER A 143 -4.50 -10.02 -6.56
C SER A 143 -4.20 -11.20 -7.48
N TRP A 144 -4.84 -12.35 -7.26
CA TRP A 144 -4.47 -13.62 -7.88
C TRP A 144 -4.38 -13.59 -9.41
N GLY A 145 -5.35 -12.96 -10.07
CA GLY A 145 -5.35 -12.84 -11.53
C GLY A 145 -4.18 -12.01 -12.05
N ALA A 146 -3.83 -10.91 -11.38
CA ALA A 146 -2.70 -10.06 -11.73
C ALA A 146 -1.37 -10.76 -11.42
N HIS A 147 -1.28 -11.40 -10.24
CA HIS A 147 -0.14 -12.18 -9.80
C HIS A 147 0.25 -13.27 -10.80
N ALA A 148 -0.72 -14.10 -11.20
CA ALA A 148 -0.52 -15.19 -12.15
C ALA A 148 0.02 -14.70 -13.51
N LYS A 149 -0.50 -13.57 -14.02
CA LYS A 149 -0.05 -12.96 -15.27
C LYS A 149 1.39 -12.43 -15.17
N ARG A 150 1.75 -11.85 -14.03
CA ARG A 150 3.05 -11.20 -13.80
C ARG A 150 4.19 -12.20 -13.61
N HIS A 151 3.93 -13.23 -12.80
CA HIS A 151 4.93 -14.20 -12.39
C HIS A 151 4.90 -15.48 -13.22
N GLY A 152 4.00 -15.60 -14.20
CA GLY A 152 3.90 -16.84 -15.01
C GLY A 152 3.39 -18.02 -14.19
N GLY A 153 2.46 -17.77 -13.28
CA GLY A 153 1.90 -18.74 -12.33
C GLY A 153 1.65 -18.12 -10.96
N LEU A 154 0.95 -18.86 -10.10
CA LEU A 154 0.71 -18.44 -8.71
C LEU A 154 1.89 -18.79 -7.78
N PHE A 155 2.68 -19.80 -8.10
CA PHE A 155 3.84 -20.21 -7.33
C PHE A 155 5.00 -20.60 -8.24
N GLU A 156 6.20 -20.63 -7.69
CA GLU A 156 7.43 -20.87 -8.43
C GLU A 156 7.71 -22.38 -8.57
N GLU A 157 8.12 -22.80 -9.77
CA GLU A 157 8.35 -24.21 -10.10
C GLU A 157 9.49 -24.81 -9.28
N GLU A 158 10.50 -23.99 -9.01
CA GLU A 158 11.70 -24.35 -8.26
C GLU A 158 11.37 -24.70 -6.79
N TYR A 159 10.28 -24.16 -6.24
CA TYR A 159 9.84 -24.45 -4.87
C TYR A 159 8.94 -25.67 -4.75
N ILE A 160 8.51 -26.30 -5.86
CA ILE A 160 7.57 -27.45 -5.83
C ILE A 160 8.00 -28.57 -4.87
N PRO A 161 9.26 -29.04 -4.84
CA PRO A 161 9.65 -30.12 -3.92
C PRO A 161 9.45 -29.75 -2.44
N ILE A 162 9.75 -28.50 -2.08
CA ILE A 162 9.55 -27.99 -0.71
C ILE A 162 8.06 -27.82 -0.43
N ILE A 163 7.31 -27.18 -1.34
CA ILE A 163 5.86 -26.95 -1.18
C ILE A 163 5.13 -28.29 -1.01
N SER A 164 5.48 -29.29 -1.83
CA SER A 164 4.95 -30.65 -1.75
C SER A 164 5.06 -31.24 -0.35
N SER A 165 6.26 -31.16 0.24
CA SER A 165 6.53 -31.65 1.60
C SER A 165 5.81 -30.84 2.68
N VAL A 166 5.69 -29.53 2.51
CA VAL A 166 5.08 -28.63 3.49
C VAL A 166 3.57 -28.83 3.56
N ILE A 167 2.89 -28.86 2.41
CA ILE A 167 1.42 -28.88 2.34
C ILE A 167 0.83 -30.29 2.23
N GLY A 168 1.67 -31.32 2.03
CA GLY A 168 1.24 -32.72 1.91
C GLY A 168 0.62 -33.08 0.55
N CYS A 169 0.98 -32.35 -0.51
CA CYS A 169 0.46 -32.56 -1.87
C CYS A 169 1.54 -33.17 -2.76
N SER A 170 1.20 -34.04 -3.71
CA SER A 170 2.21 -34.63 -4.60
C SER A 170 2.82 -33.61 -5.56
N GLU A 171 4.11 -33.74 -5.88
CA GLU A 171 4.76 -32.87 -6.87
C GLU A 171 4.05 -32.91 -8.24
N ALA A 172 3.55 -34.07 -8.65
CA ALA A 172 2.81 -34.22 -9.91
C ALA A 172 1.52 -33.38 -9.91
N ASN A 173 0.78 -33.36 -8.79
CA ASN A 173 -0.39 -32.51 -8.66
C ASN A 173 0.00 -31.03 -8.65
N LEU A 174 1.03 -30.63 -7.92
CA LEU A 174 1.53 -29.26 -7.91
C LEU A 174 1.97 -28.77 -9.30
N ARG A 175 2.67 -29.60 -10.09
CA ARG A 175 3.02 -29.24 -11.48
C ARG A 175 1.78 -29.06 -12.35
N SER A 176 0.75 -29.89 -12.16
CA SER A 176 -0.55 -29.74 -12.83
C SER A 176 -1.24 -28.42 -12.44
N LEU A 177 -1.29 -28.11 -11.14
CA LEU A 177 -1.83 -26.87 -10.61
C LEU A 177 -1.06 -25.64 -11.14
N LEU A 178 0.26 -25.69 -11.17
CA LEU A 178 1.09 -24.61 -11.73
C LEU A 178 0.73 -24.34 -13.19
N LYS A 179 0.60 -25.39 -14.00
CA LYS A 179 0.20 -25.28 -15.41
C LYS A 179 -1.19 -24.65 -15.58
N LYS A 180 -2.12 -24.92 -14.67
CA LYS A 180 -3.45 -24.27 -14.66
C LYS A 180 -3.34 -22.81 -14.23
N SER A 181 -2.56 -22.52 -13.19
CA SER A 181 -2.38 -21.16 -12.67
C SER A 181 -1.78 -20.19 -13.70
N ARG A 182 -0.99 -20.71 -14.66
CA ARG A 182 -0.47 -19.95 -15.81
C ARG A 182 -1.54 -19.44 -16.78
N ARG A 183 -2.79 -19.91 -16.69
CA ARG A 183 -3.88 -19.59 -17.63
C ARG A 183 -4.93 -18.73 -16.93
N SER A 184 -5.13 -17.49 -17.39
CA SER A 184 -6.08 -16.55 -16.76
C SER A 184 -7.52 -17.09 -16.68
N ASN A 185 -7.99 -17.84 -17.69
CA ASN A 185 -9.33 -18.43 -17.66
C ASN A 185 -9.50 -19.51 -16.58
N GLU A 186 -8.43 -20.27 -16.30
CA GLU A 186 -8.44 -21.28 -15.24
C GLU A 186 -8.41 -20.64 -13.86
N VAL A 187 -7.60 -19.59 -13.67
CA VAL A 187 -7.61 -18.80 -12.43
C VAL A 187 -9.01 -18.22 -12.21
N ALA A 188 -9.63 -17.63 -13.23
CA ALA A 188 -11.00 -17.12 -13.13
C ALA A 188 -12.04 -18.22 -12.85
N ARG A 189 -11.85 -19.44 -13.36
CA ARG A 189 -12.70 -20.60 -13.05
C ARG A 189 -12.55 -21.00 -11.57
N LEU A 190 -11.33 -21.08 -11.07
CA LEU A 190 -11.03 -21.44 -9.67
C LEU A 190 -11.60 -20.41 -8.69
N LEU A 191 -11.53 -19.12 -9.03
CA LEU A 191 -12.12 -18.04 -8.24
C LEU A 191 -13.65 -18.10 -8.15
N ARG A 192 -14.33 -18.78 -9.08
CA ARG A 192 -15.78 -19.06 -8.96
C ARG A 192 -16.09 -20.30 -8.12
N ALA A 193 -15.09 -21.11 -7.79
CA ALA A 193 -15.21 -22.36 -7.04
C ALA A 193 -14.25 -22.37 -5.84
N THR A 194 -14.28 -21.30 -5.03
CA THR A 194 -13.35 -21.08 -3.90
C THR A 194 -13.39 -22.18 -2.84
N GLN A 195 -14.50 -22.93 -2.76
CA GLN A 195 -14.69 -24.05 -1.83
C GLN A 195 -14.19 -25.41 -2.39
N SER A 196 -13.67 -25.45 -3.62
CA SER A 196 -13.15 -26.69 -4.20
C SER A 196 -11.82 -27.08 -3.57
N THR A 197 -11.56 -28.39 -3.43
CA THR A 197 -10.27 -28.93 -2.99
C THR A 197 -9.12 -28.39 -3.84
N GLU A 198 -9.32 -28.31 -5.16
CA GLU A 198 -8.33 -27.77 -6.11
C GLU A 198 -7.95 -26.32 -5.76
N CYS A 199 -8.93 -25.46 -5.43
CA CYS A 199 -8.68 -24.08 -5.04
C CYS A 199 -7.96 -23.99 -3.69
N GLY A 200 -8.35 -24.83 -2.73
CA GLY A 200 -7.67 -24.95 -1.44
C GLY A 200 -6.20 -25.35 -1.58
N GLU A 201 -5.89 -26.40 -2.33
CA GLU A 201 -4.51 -26.84 -2.59
C GLU A 201 -3.68 -25.78 -3.32
N MET A 202 -4.26 -25.16 -4.35
CA MET A 202 -3.63 -24.05 -5.09
C MET A 202 -3.28 -22.88 -4.16
N TYR A 203 -4.19 -22.55 -3.23
CA TYR A 203 -4.00 -21.47 -2.29
C TYR A 203 -2.91 -21.75 -1.27
N ARG A 204 -2.89 -22.96 -0.70
CA ARG A 204 -1.82 -23.36 0.21
C ARG A 204 -0.46 -23.39 -0.50
N ALA A 205 -0.42 -23.84 -1.76
CA ALA A 205 0.80 -23.79 -2.57
C ALA A 205 1.27 -22.36 -2.85
N TYR A 206 0.35 -21.46 -3.24
CA TYR A 206 0.59 -20.02 -3.39
C TYR A 206 1.17 -19.41 -2.11
N LEU A 207 0.54 -19.67 -0.97
CA LEU A 207 0.95 -19.10 0.31
C LEU A 207 2.32 -19.63 0.77
N ALA A 208 2.57 -20.94 0.64
CA ALA A 208 3.88 -21.52 0.90
C ALA A 208 4.96 -20.87 0.01
N SER A 209 4.67 -20.67 -1.27
CA SER A 209 5.58 -19.97 -2.20
C SER A 209 5.79 -18.50 -1.81
N ALA A 210 4.75 -17.80 -1.35
CA ALA A 210 4.84 -16.43 -0.86
C ALA A 210 5.73 -16.30 0.39
N LEU A 211 5.68 -17.27 1.30
CA LEU A 211 6.60 -17.35 2.44
C LEU A 211 8.05 -17.58 1.99
N LEU A 212 8.28 -18.50 1.05
CA LEU A 212 9.60 -18.79 0.48
C LEU A 212 10.16 -17.57 -0.29
N ARG A 213 9.31 -16.78 -0.94
CA ARG A 213 9.67 -15.48 -1.50
C ARG A 213 10.16 -14.50 -0.45
N GLY A 214 9.58 -14.51 0.75
CA GLY A 214 10.11 -13.75 1.90
C GLY A 214 11.57 -14.10 2.20
N VAL A 215 11.90 -15.39 2.21
CA VAL A 215 13.28 -15.87 2.41
C VAL A 215 14.21 -15.45 1.27
N TYR A 216 13.74 -15.55 0.03
CA TYR A 216 14.48 -15.08 -1.15
C TYR A 216 14.78 -13.57 -1.07
N HIS A 217 13.76 -12.75 -0.77
CA HIS A 217 13.93 -11.31 -0.59
C HIS A 217 14.90 -11.00 0.55
N HIS A 218 14.86 -11.77 1.63
CA HIS A 218 15.82 -11.60 2.73
C HIS A 218 17.28 -11.80 2.28
N TYR A 219 17.57 -12.88 1.53
CA TYR A 219 18.92 -13.10 1.02
C TYR A 219 19.35 -12.05 -0.01
N TYR A 220 18.41 -11.55 -0.81
CA TYR A 220 18.67 -10.43 -1.73
C TYR A 220 19.02 -9.16 -0.96
N ALA A 221 18.23 -8.80 0.06
CA ALA A 221 18.49 -7.66 0.94
C ALA A 221 19.89 -7.74 1.56
N GLN A 222 20.21 -8.89 2.13
CA GLN A 222 21.49 -9.14 2.77
C GLN A 222 22.66 -9.05 1.79
N GLY A 223 22.52 -9.63 0.58
CA GLY A 223 23.57 -9.62 -0.44
C GLY A 223 23.88 -8.21 -0.97
N GLU A 224 22.86 -7.37 -1.06
CA GLU A 224 22.95 -6.01 -1.60
C GLU A 224 23.12 -4.92 -0.53
N GLY A 225 23.19 -5.30 0.76
CA GLY A 225 23.26 -4.35 1.87
C GLY A 225 22.02 -3.46 2.01
N LEU A 226 20.86 -3.96 1.60
CA LEU A 226 19.59 -3.24 1.59
C LEU A 226 18.73 -3.59 2.81
N ARG A 227 17.85 -2.66 3.19
CA ARG A 227 16.75 -2.93 4.11
C ARG A 227 15.58 -3.55 3.36
N VAL A 228 14.86 -4.49 3.98
CA VAL A 228 13.63 -5.07 3.43
C VAL A 228 12.46 -4.88 4.38
N PHE A 229 11.37 -4.32 3.86
CA PHE A 229 10.07 -4.37 4.52
C PHE A 229 9.26 -5.53 3.95
N HIS A 230 8.98 -6.51 4.81
CA HIS A 230 8.17 -7.67 4.47
C HIS A 230 6.71 -7.45 4.86
N HIS A 231 5.80 -8.01 4.07
CA HIS A 231 4.39 -8.07 4.45
C HIS A 231 4.22 -8.83 5.79
N PRO A 232 3.30 -8.41 6.69
CA PRO A 232 3.07 -9.04 7.99
C PRO A 232 2.94 -10.57 7.97
N PHE A 233 2.22 -11.16 7.00
CA PHE A 233 2.09 -12.63 6.90
C PHE A 233 3.45 -13.35 6.73
N ARG A 234 4.50 -12.69 6.24
CA ARG A 234 5.83 -13.30 6.10
C ARG A 234 6.59 -13.36 7.42
N MET A 235 6.17 -12.59 8.42
CA MET A 235 6.86 -12.45 9.70
C MET A 235 6.59 -13.61 10.67
N TYR A 236 5.71 -14.56 10.34
CA TYR A 236 5.34 -15.72 11.18
C TYR A 236 6.43 -16.81 11.28
N GLY A 237 7.69 -16.43 11.52
CA GLY A 237 8.77 -17.39 11.83
C GLY A 237 9.44 -18.06 10.62
N SER A 238 8.99 -17.74 9.39
CA SER A 238 9.61 -18.24 8.15
C SER A 238 10.89 -17.50 7.75
N LEU A 239 11.12 -16.28 8.25
CA LEU A 239 12.30 -15.52 7.86
C LEU A 239 13.54 -16.02 8.60
N PRO A 240 14.70 -16.14 7.93
CA PRO A 240 15.97 -16.36 8.61
C PRO A 240 16.17 -15.33 9.72
N LYS A 241 16.77 -15.74 10.84
CA LYS A 241 17.03 -14.83 11.97
C LYS A 241 17.87 -13.66 11.45
N LEU A 242 17.27 -12.48 11.41
CA LEU A 242 17.96 -11.21 11.18
C LEU A 242 19.11 -11.10 12.20
N ARG A 243 20.30 -10.70 11.77
CA ARG A 243 21.26 -10.15 12.74
C ARG A 243 20.58 -8.92 13.35
N THR A 244 20.80 -8.66 14.62
CA THR A 244 20.17 -7.55 15.35
C THR A 244 20.39 -6.17 14.70
N ASN A 245 21.44 -6.02 13.89
CA ASN A 245 21.71 -4.82 13.11
C ASN A 245 20.90 -4.72 11.80
N ASP A 246 20.28 -5.81 11.32
CA ASP A 246 19.49 -5.85 10.08
C ASP A 246 17.98 -5.65 10.35
N ARG A 247 17.58 -5.64 11.64
CA ARG A 247 16.24 -5.25 12.04
C ARG A 247 16.14 -3.74 11.97
N VAL A 248 15.36 -3.24 11.02
CA VAL A 248 14.86 -1.88 11.07
C VAL A 248 13.95 -1.80 12.29
N GLU A 249 14.46 -1.30 13.41
CA GLU A 249 13.58 -0.61 14.36
C GLU A 249 13.04 0.57 13.57
N ASP A 250 11.86 0.38 12.98
CA ASP A 250 11.15 1.41 12.28
C ASP A 250 10.70 2.44 13.31
N LYS A 251 11.62 3.36 13.64
CA LYS A 251 11.39 4.51 14.49
C LYS A 251 10.47 5.45 13.73
N ARG A 252 9.20 5.06 13.70
CA ARG A 252 8.07 5.85 13.24
C ARG A 252 7.74 6.83 14.34
N THR A 253 7.78 8.11 14.01
CA THR A 253 7.32 9.13 14.93
C THR A 253 5.79 9.09 15.02
N ASN A 254 5.22 9.51 16.15
CA ASN A 254 3.76 9.61 16.25
C ASN A 254 3.20 10.55 15.17
N THR A 255 3.96 11.59 14.81
CA THR A 255 3.62 12.58 13.79
C THR A 255 3.59 11.97 12.39
N GLU A 256 4.57 11.11 12.05
CA GLU A 256 4.62 10.37 10.79
C GLU A 256 3.40 9.45 10.63
N VAL A 257 3.03 8.73 11.70
CA VAL A 257 1.85 7.87 11.71
C VAL A 257 0.58 8.68 11.46
N ALA A 258 0.37 9.76 12.21
CA ALA A 258 -0.78 10.64 12.05
C ALA A 258 -0.84 11.25 10.64
N PHE A 259 0.30 11.68 10.10
CA PHE A 259 0.38 12.25 8.76
C PHE A 259 0.09 11.22 7.66
N ALA A 260 0.63 10.01 7.76
CA ALA A 260 0.30 8.92 6.86
C ALA A 260 -1.19 8.58 6.88
N SER A 261 -1.83 8.58 8.07
CA SER A 261 -3.28 8.44 8.19
C SER A 261 -4.03 9.55 7.45
N ILE A 262 -3.56 10.81 7.51
CA ILE A 262 -4.15 11.91 6.73
C ILE A 262 -4.09 11.61 5.23
N LEU A 263 -2.94 11.18 4.71
CA LEU A 263 -2.78 10.87 3.28
C LEU A 263 -3.70 9.74 2.81
N LEU A 264 -3.78 8.66 3.59
CA LEU A 264 -4.63 7.52 3.29
C LEU A 264 -6.12 7.89 3.38
N ASN A 265 -6.56 8.47 4.50
CA ASN A 265 -7.97 8.79 4.75
C ASN A 265 -8.50 9.91 3.84
N SER A 266 -7.65 10.87 3.45
CA SER A 266 -8.01 11.87 2.43
C SER A 266 -8.22 11.24 1.05
N SER A 267 -7.38 10.26 0.70
CA SER A 267 -7.52 9.50 -0.54
C SER A 267 -8.83 8.73 -0.57
N LEU A 268 -9.26 8.17 0.57
CA LEU A 268 -10.56 7.49 0.72
C LEU A 268 -11.80 8.40 0.53
N GLN A 269 -11.63 9.71 0.38
CA GLN A 269 -12.74 10.61 0.00
C GLN A 269 -13.12 10.46 -1.48
N GLU A 270 -12.25 9.90 -2.31
CA GLU A 270 -12.53 9.65 -3.72
C GLU A 270 -13.49 8.48 -3.92
N ARG A 271 -14.31 8.57 -4.97
CA ARG A 271 -15.39 7.60 -5.23
C ARG A 271 -14.91 6.30 -5.83
N THR A 272 -13.97 6.37 -6.77
CA THR A 272 -13.47 5.21 -7.51
C THR A 272 -12.08 4.84 -7.02
N ALA A 273 -11.76 3.55 -7.02
CA ALA A 273 -10.44 3.06 -6.61
C ALA A 273 -9.31 3.75 -7.36
N ALA A 274 -9.47 3.93 -8.69
CA ALA A 274 -8.44 4.59 -9.50
C ALA A 274 -8.13 6.03 -9.05
N ARG A 275 -9.17 6.78 -8.67
CA ARG A 275 -9.01 8.14 -8.14
C ARG A 275 -8.40 8.16 -6.74
N ARG A 276 -8.70 7.17 -5.90
CA ARG A 276 -8.09 7.04 -4.58
C ARG A 276 -6.58 6.79 -4.70
N VAL A 277 -6.17 5.86 -5.57
CA VAL A 277 -4.74 5.59 -5.85
C VAL A 277 -4.04 6.82 -6.40
N SER A 278 -4.68 7.51 -7.36
CA SER A 278 -4.13 8.74 -7.94
C SER A 278 -3.95 9.84 -6.89
N LEU A 279 -4.97 10.10 -6.06
CA LEU A 279 -4.91 11.12 -5.01
C LEU A 279 -3.87 10.80 -3.94
N TRP A 280 -3.75 9.52 -3.55
CA TRP A 280 -2.74 9.08 -2.61
C TRP A 280 -1.33 9.33 -3.16
N ALA A 281 -1.07 8.91 -4.40
CA ALA A 281 0.21 9.11 -5.06
C ALA A 281 0.56 10.60 -5.28
N GLU A 282 -0.40 11.43 -5.72
CA GLU A 282 -0.24 12.89 -5.86
C GLU A 282 0.12 13.53 -4.50
N SER A 283 -0.61 13.18 -3.44
CA SER A 283 -0.40 13.73 -2.10
C SER A 283 0.94 13.28 -1.51
N LEU A 284 1.33 12.03 -1.77
CA LEU A 284 2.62 11.48 -1.37
C LEU A 284 3.77 12.22 -2.07
N GLY A 285 3.70 12.38 -3.39
CA GLY A 285 4.70 13.12 -4.18
C GLY A 285 4.87 14.56 -3.70
N ALA A 286 3.76 15.29 -3.51
CA ALA A 286 3.80 16.66 -2.99
C ALA A 286 4.39 16.73 -1.57
N SER A 287 4.04 15.77 -0.71
CA SER A 287 4.57 15.71 0.66
C SER A 287 6.06 15.40 0.68
N ARG A 288 6.55 14.50 -0.18
CA ARG A 288 7.99 14.18 -0.33
C ARG A 288 8.78 15.42 -0.73
N GLU A 289 8.31 16.16 -1.73
CA GLU A 289 8.96 17.39 -2.18
C GLU A 289 9.03 18.42 -1.06
N CYS A 290 7.92 18.62 -0.34
CA CYS A 290 7.87 19.51 0.81
C CYS A 290 8.82 19.07 1.93
N LEU A 291 8.86 17.77 2.27
CA LEU A 291 9.76 17.20 3.28
C LEU A 291 11.23 17.42 2.94
N ARG A 292 11.61 17.19 1.68
CA ARG A 292 12.97 17.45 1.18
C ARG A 292 13.35 18.94 1.33
N SER A 293 12.40 19.85 1.06
CA SER A 293 12.61 21.29 1.18
C SER A 293 12.56 21.82 2.62
N SER A 294 12.00 21.08 3.57
CA SER A 294 11.83 21.50 4.96
C SER A 294 11.92 20.31 5.92
N PRO A 295 13.13 19.78 6.14
CA PRO A 295 13.35 18.68 7.06
C PRO A 295 12.95 19.09 8.49
N GLY A 296 12.11 18.29 9.16
CA GLY A 296 11.68 18.53 10.54
C GLY A 296 10.19 18.82 10.75
N LEU A 297 9.41 19.02 9.67
CA LEU A 297 7.95 19.22 9.78
C LEU A 297 7.18 18.00 10.33
N LEU A 298 7.76 16.80 10.26
CA LEU A 298 7.20 15.57 10.85
C LEU A 298 8.05 15.06 12.03
N ALA A 299 8.72 15.96 12.74
CA ALA A 299 9.49 15.62 13.94
C ALA A 299 8.62 14.93 15.00
N ASP A 300 9.26 14.09 15.80
CA ASP A 300 8.55 13.34 16.84
C ASP A 300 7.99 14.25 17.92
N CYS A 301 6.72 14.03 18.24
CA CYS A 301 6.00 14.76 19.25
C CYS A 301 5.78 13.87 20.47
N PRO A 302 5.93 14.41 21.69
CA PRO A 302 5.92 13.63 22.92
C PRO A 302 4.53 13.05 23.26
N THR A 303 3.46 13.64 22.71
CA THR A 303 2.09 13.20 22.94
C THR A 303 1.35 12.93 21.63
N PRO A 304 0.37 12.00 21.62
CA PRO A 304 -0.47 11.74 20.45
C PRO A 304 -1.21 12.98 19.93
N ASP A 305 -1.74 13.83 20.81
CA ASP A 305 -2.46 15.04 20.41
C ASP A 305 -1.54 16.07 19.75
N ALA A 306 -0.33 16.27 20.29
CA ALA A 306 0.66 17.15 19.67
C ALA A 306 1.11 16.61 18.31
N ALA A 307 1.24 15.29 18.16
CA ALA A 307 1.55 14.65 16.89
C ALA A 307 0.44 14.86 15.85
N ILE A 308 -0.83 14.74 16.25
CA ILE A 308 -1.98 15.03 15.39
C ILE A 308 -1.95 16.49 14.96
N ASP A 309 -1.74 17.42 15.89
CA ASP A 309 -1.75 18.85 15.58
C ASP A 309 -0.61 19.24 14.65
N SER A 310 0.58 18.66 14.86
CA SER A 310 1.72 18.82 13.95
C SER A 310 1.44 18.24 12.56
N ALA A 311 0.86 17.05 12.48
CA ALA A 311 0.48 16.43 11.20
C ALA A 311 -0.59 17.24 10.45
N VAL A 312 -1.59 17.77 11.16
CA VAL A 312 -2.63 18.64 10.60
C VAL A 312 -2.04 19.95 10.09
N ALA A 313 -1.12 20.56 10.84
CA ALA A 313 -0.40 21.76 10.42
C ALA A 313 0.43 21.51 9.15
N ALA A 314 1.17 20.40 9.09
CA ALA A 314 1.90 19.98 7.89
C ALA A 314 0.96 19.77 6.69
N ALA A 315 -0.15 19.05 6.89
CA ALA A 315 -1.14 18.79 5.84
C ALA A 315 -1.80 20.07 5.29
N ARG A 316 -2.03 21.07 6.15
CA ARG A 316 -2.52 22.40 5.72
C ARG A 316 -1.46 23.12 4.90
N ARG A 317 -0.22 23.15 5.39
CA ARG A 317 0.90 23.82 4.73
C ARG A 317 1.20 23.24 3.35
N TRP A 318 1.10 21.93 3.20
CA TRP A 318 1.34 21.23 1.93
C TRP A 318 0.08 21.08 1.08
N ASN A 319 -1.00 21.77 1.48
CA ASN A 319 -2.29 21.79 0.81
C ASN A 319 -2.87 20.40 0.49
N ILE A 320 -2.72 19.45 1.40
CA ILE A 320 -3.30 18.11 1.26
C ILE A 320 -4.81 18.26 1.14
N ARG A 321 -5.38 17.67 0.08
CA ARG A 321 -6.81 17.72 -0.21
C ARG A 321 -7.57 16.95 0.88
N THR A 322 -8.78 17.40 1.23
CA THR A 322 -9.58 16.79 2.31
C THR A 322 -10.98 16.36 1.86
N HIS A 323 -11.18 16.32 0.54
CA HIS A 323 -12.45 16.11 -0.13
C HIS A 323 -12.20 15.53 -1.53
N SER A 324 -13.24 15.05 -2.20
CA SER A 324 -13.12 14.55 -3.58
C SER A 324 -12.89 15.69 -4.58
N LYS A 325 -12.18 15.43 -5.68
CA LYS A 325 -11.95 16.36 -6.80
C LYS A 325 -13.24 16.93 -7.40
N GLY A 326 -14.36 16.22 -7.26
CA GLY A 326 -15.67 16.73 -7.66
C GLY A 326 -16.12 17.97 -6.87
N ILE A 327 -15.64 18.14 -5.63
CA ILE A 327 -15.90 19.34 -4.83
C ILE A 327 -15.04 20.52 -5.30
N ASP A 328 -13.78 20.28 -5.71
CA ASP A 328 -12.93 21.31 -6.34
C ASP A 328 -13.56 21.81 -7.63
N LEU A 329 -13.97 20.90 -8.52
CA LEU A 329 -14.66 21.27 -9.76
C LEU A 329 -15.94 22.08 -9.47
N ALA A 330 -16.70 21.71 -8.45
CA ALA A 330 -17.88 22.47 -8.05
C ALA A 330 -17.51 23.86 -7.53
N ALA A 331 -16.42 24.00 -6.78
CA ALA A 331 -15.92 25.28 -6.30
C ALA A 331 -15.46 26.19 -7.45
N ASP A 332 -14.72 25.63 -8.42
CA ASP A 332 -14.25 26.35 -9.61
C ASP A 332 -15.42 26.84 -10.47
N ILE A 333 -16.41 25.97 -10.71
CA ILE A 333 -17.65 26.35 -11.41
C ILE A 333 -18.36 27.49 -10.66
N LEU A 334 -18.50 27.39 -9.32
CA LEU A 334 -19.12 28.46 -8.53
C LEU A 334 -18.34 29.77 -8.63
N ALA A 335 -17.01 29.73 -8.55
CA ALA A 335 -16.17 30.92 -8.68
C ALA A 335 -16.32 31.57 -10.07
N GLN A 336 -16.28 30.77 -11.14
CA GLN A 336 -16.47 31.26 -12.51
C GLN A 336 -17.84 31.91 -12.70
N ILE A 337 -18.90 31.36 -12.11
CA ILE A 337 -20.24 31.94 -12.18
C ILE A 337 -20.36 33.23 -11.36
N VAL A 338 -19.76 33.31 -10.17
CA VAL A 338 -19.75 34.55 -9.39
C VAL A 338 -19.02 35.65 -10.16
N VAL A 339 -17.86 35.34 -10.74
CA VAL A 339 -17.09 36.29 -11.56
C VAL A 339 -17.88 36.69 -12.81
N THR A 340 -18.45 35.73 -13.54
CA THR A 340 -19.24 36.01 -14.76
C THR A 340 -20.51 36.79 -14.45
N GLY A 341 -21.18 36.48 -13.34
CA GLY A 341 -22.36 37.20 -12.87
C GLY A 341 -22.03 38.63 -12.46
N ALA A 342 -20.97 38.82 -11.67
CA ALA A 342 -20.49 40.16 -11.30
C ALA A 342 -20.09 40.99 -12.53
N LEU A 343 -19.45 40.36 -13.53
CA LEU A 343 -19.13 40.99 -14.82
C LEU A 343 -20.40 41.33 -15.63
N ALA A 344 -21.39 40.45 -15.67
CA ALA A 344 -22.64 40.71 -16.38
C ALA A 344 -23.43 41.89 -15.77
N PHE A 345 -23.41 42.03 -14.44
CA PHE A 345 -24.01 43.18 -13.75
C PHE A 345 -23.25 44.49 -13.94
N THR A 346 -21.95 44.44 -14.21
CA THR A 346 -21.11 45.64 -14.40
C THR A 346 -21.02 46.10 -15.85
N VAL A 347 -21.37 45.26 -16.84
CA VAL A 347 -21.13 45.53 -18.27
C VAL A 347 -22.41 45.86 -19.10
N GLY A 348 -23.64 45.83 -18.55
CA GLY A 348 -24.76 46.57 -19.17
C GLY A 348 -26.20 46.08 -18.96
N PRO A 349 -27.22 46.88 -19.37
CA PRO A 349 -28.59 46.81 -18.87
C PRO A 349 -29.52 45.74 -19.49
N PHE A 350 -29.03 44.88 -20.40
CA PHE A 350 -29.91 44.17 -21.35
C PHE A 350 -30.24 42.69 -21.03
N TRP A 351 -29.98 42.18 -19.82
CA TRP A 351 -30.08 40.74 -19.52
C TRP A 351 -31.12 40.31 -18.47
N ALA A 352 -32.27 40.98 -18.42
CA ALA A 352 -33.40 40.56 -17.58
C ALA A 352 -33.89 39.12 -17.88
N SER A 353 -33.64 38.60 -19.09
CA SER A 353 -33.95 37.21 -19.50
C SER A 353 -32.94 36.16 -19.03
N ALA A 354 -31.71 36.54 -18.66
CA ALA A 354 -30.74 35.63 -18.04
C ALA A 354 -31.07 35.32 -16.58
N GLY A 355 -31.84 36.19 -15.89
CA GLY A 355 -32.17 36.06 -14.48
C GLY A 355 -32.92 34.77 -14.13
N GLY A 356 -33.82 34.30 -14.99
CA GLY A 356 -34.58 33.04 -14.77
C GLY A 356 -33.72 31.79 -14.88
N VAL A 357 -32.77 31.76 -15.82
CA VAL A 357 -31.78 30.69 -15.96
C VAL A 357 -30.82 30.72 -14.78
N VAL A 358 -30.33 31.91 -14.38
CA VAL A 358 -29.46 32.10 -13.21
C VAL A 358 -30.15 31.68 -11.90
N TRP A 359 -31.45 31.91 -11.73
CA TRP A 359 -32.20 31.56 -10.53
C TRP A 359 -32.54 30.06 -10.40
N GLY A 360 -32.99 29.41 -11.49
CA GLY A 360 -33.21 27.96 -11.50
C GLY A 360 -31.91 27.18 -11.27
N ILE A 361 -30.83 27.73 -11.80
CA ILE A 361 -29.46 27.31 -11.53
C ILE A 361 -29.06 27.56 -10.05
N ALA A 362 -29.39 28.71 -9.46
CA ALA A 362 -29.07 29.04 -8.07
C ALA A 362 -29.73 28.08 -7.06
N ASN A 363 -30.94 27.59 -7.33
CA ASN A 363 -31.70 26.77 -6.37
C ASN A 363 -31.20 25.30 -6.30
N GLN A 364 -30.86 24.66 -7.43
CA GLN A 364 -30.11 23.38 -7.40
C GLN A 364 -28.70 23.55 -6.80
N ARG A 365 -28.15 24.77 -6.83
CA ARG A 365 -26.78 25.10 -6.39
C ARG A 365 -26.65 25.55 -4.95
N ALA A 366 -27.70 25.95 -4.24
CA ALA A 366 -27.62 26.19 -2.78
C ALA A 366 -27.09 24.95 -2.04
N ASN A 367 -27.49 23.76 -2.50
CA ASN A 367 -27.00 22.48 -1.99
C ASN A 367 -25.54 22.17 -2.38
N VAL A 368 -25.04 22.71 -3.49
CA VAL A 368 -23.65 22.54 -3.95
C VAL A 368 -22.73 23.55 -3.26
N ALA A 369 -23.13 24.83 -3.22
CA ALA A 369 -22.44 25.88 -2.47
C ALA A 369 -22.36 25.55 -0.99
N GLY A 370 -23.45 25.09 -0.37
CA GLY A 370 -23.44 24.63 1.02
C GLY A 370 -22.55 23.39 1.25
N ARG A 371 -22.29 22.56 0.23
CA ARG A 371 -21.33 21.45 0.31
C ARG A 371 -19.89 21.94 0.18
N VAL A 372 -19.61 22.88 -0.74
CA VAL A 372 -18.29 23.50 -0.90
C VAL A 372 -17.91 24.31 0.34
N VAL A 373 -18.81 25.16 0.85
CA VAL A 373 -18.58 25.96 2.06
C VAL A 373 -18.34 25.05 3.27
N ARG A 374 -19.15 24.00 3.48
CA ARG A 374 -18.89 23.03 4.56
C ARG A 374 -17.56 22.29 4.37
N ALA A 375 -17.20 21.96 3.14
CA ALA A 375 -15.89 21.39 2.85
C ALA A 375 -14.79 22.39 3.27
N VAL A 376 -14.79 23.62 2.80
CA VAL A 376 -13.74 24.59 3.14
C VAL A 376 -13.72 24.92 4.64
N ALA A 377 -14.88 25.22 5.24
CA ALA A 377 -15.00 25.63 6.65
C ALA A 377 -14.57 24.51 7.63
N ASN A 378 -14.88 23.25 7.34
CA ASN A 378 -14.57 22.14 8.25
C ASN A 378 -13.23 21.45 7.92
N ARG A 379 -12.32 22.11 7.18
CA ARG A 379 -11.06 21.49 6.75
C ARG A 379 -10.23 21.00 7.94
N GLU A 380 -10.09 21.80 8.98
CA GLU A 380 -9.27 21.45 10.15
C GLU A 380 -9.85 20.25 10.91
N ALA A 381 -11.16 20.28 11.20
CA ALA A 381 -11.84 19.16 11.85
C ALA A 381 -11.71 17.86 11.05
N ARG A 382 -11.81 17.92 9.70
CA ARG A 382 -11.60 16.74 8.86
C ARG A 382 -10.16 16.24 8.88
N LEU A 383 -9.17 17.12 8.84
CA LEU A 383 -7.76 16.72 8.95
C LEU A 383 -7.48 16.05 10.30
N ARG A 384 -7.99 16.61 11.40
CA ARG A 384 -7.90 15.99 12.73
C ARG A 384 -8.57 14.61 12.74
N GLY A 385 -9.75 14.47 12.14
CA GLY A 385 -10.42 13.17 11.99
C GLY A 385 -9.64 12.18 11.11
N PHE A 386 -8.96 12.65 10.06
CA PHE A 386 -8.15 11.81 9.18
C PHE A 386 -6.80 11.42 9.80
N ALA A 387 -6.30 12.18 10.78
CA ALA A 387 -5.07 11.84 11.50
C ALA A 387 -5.24 10.64 12.44
N LEU A 388 -6.48 10.18 12.67
CA LEU A 388 -6.77 8.98 13.44
C LEU A 388 -6.63 7.72 12.56
N PRO A 389 -6.20 6.58 13.14
CA PRO A 389 -6.16 5.32 12.41
C PRO A 389 -7.54 4.93 11.84
N PRO A 390 -7.59 4.36 10.61
CA PRO A 390 -8.84 3.99 9.94
C PRO A 390 -9.69 3.02 10.77
N GLY A 391 -10.95 3.40 10.99
CA GLY A 391 -11.90 2.69 11.87
C GLY A 391 -12.29 3.48 13.12
N ARG A 392 -11.56 4.57 13.45
CA ARG A 392 -11.99 5.58 14.42
C ARG A 392 -12.41 6.85 13.70
N ILE A 393 -13.57 6.83 13.03
CA ILE A 393 -14.25 8.08 12.72
C ILE A 393 -15.16 8.35 13.92
N ILE A 394 -14.75 9.26 14.81
CA ILE A 394 -15.69 9.84 15.77
C ILE A 394 -16.66 10.66 14.91
N GLN A 395 -17.90 10.17 14.78
CA GLN A 395 -18.99 10.92 14.17
C GLN A 395 -19.48 12.01 15.11
#